data_AF-A0A1Y4WQA6-F1
#
_entry.id   AF-A0A1Y4WQA6-F1
#
_cell.length_a   1.000
_cell.length_b   1.000
_cell.length_c   1.000
_cell.angle_alpha   90.00
_cell.angle_beta   90.00
_cell.angle_gamma   90.00
#
_symmetry.space_group_name_H-M   'P 1'
#
loop_
_entity.id
_entity.type
_entity.pdbx_description
1 polymer ?
#
loop_
_entity_poly.entity_id
_entity_poly.type
_entity_poly.pdbx_seq_one_letter_code
_entity_poly.pdbx_strand_id
1 'polypeptide(L)'
;MKRRFSLFTYPVMDMKAAEAELNRRAAAGWRLERLWLGTLASFVPAEEPVCYCMDWLDPLKTDQPGYASLLAEAGWTRRALVGYQVIYEAPAGTTPIQTDSALEYQRFRKKVLRRMLLGGGILTALLLLIFALVLAVYGGRISWADVVGSMAASSLSAVLQLMLPLLLVIGVLWLGRMALRLRQWTRCAREGEPFPVPGRVSAGAAKLGTLLVWLCLALLLAALCLDILDGKVNLGWAVGLAVGGFLCLRIYPGMDAELRRRQQWAAGGAVVLAAMVLLVPRLTPDGLTAPLYPDRPLAEARLLEGEDNWCVRHPDEASLLVSCSRWEEGAEDGSAWLEGRCWNIRSDFLADRVATEYLEELGPENQAPLPGYDQVWTAPEALRYANGNTADLWLLRQGNVIVRLETTPGLLEEQDLDNILTQLEGGA
;
A
#
# COMPACT_ATOMS: atom_id res chain seq x y z
N MET A 1 -37.48 -8.10 -7.39
CA MET A 1 -37.08 -6.85 -8.06
C MET A 1 -35.69 -7.01 -8.67
N LYS A 2 -35.50 -6.63 -9.94
CA LYS A 2 -34.21 -6.75 -10.64
C LYS A 2 -33.31 -5.57 -10.24
N ARG A 3 -32.30 -5.82 -9.40
CA ARG A 3 -31.28 -4.81 -9.03
C ARG A 3 -30.11 -4.85 -10.02
N ARG A 4 -29.54 -3.69 -10.33
CA ARG A 4 -28.29 -3.55 -11.08
C ARG A 4 -27.23 -2.87 -10.24
N PHE A 5 -26.01 -3.37 -10.29
CA PHE A 5 -24.87 -2.79 -9.57
C PHE A 5 -23.91 -2.12 -10.54
N SER A 6 -23.24 -1.07 -10.08
CA SER A 6 -22.15 -0.43 -10.82
C SER A 6 -21.15 0.24 -9.90
N LEU A 7 -19.88 0.17 -10.29
CA LEU A 7 -18.82 0.92 -9.64
C LEU A 7 -19.06 2.44 -9.80
N PHE A 8 -18.98 3.15 -8.68
CA PHE A 8 -19.21 4.58 -8.52
C PHE A 8 -18.12 5.22 -7.64
N THR A 9 -16.86 5.07 -8.03
CA THR A 9 -15.66 5.61 -7.35
C THR A 9 -15.13 6.85 -8.05
N TYR A 10 -16.00 7.78 -8.46
CA TYR A 10 -15.56 8.99 -9.15
C TYR A 10 -14.79 9.91 -8.18
N PRO A 11 -13.57 10.36 -8.54
CA PRO A 11 -12.87 11.34 -7.74
C PRO A 11 -13.67 12.64 -7.73
N VAL A 12 -13.54 13.38 -6.63
CA VAL A 12 -14.31 14.62 -6.39
C VAL A 12 -14.22 15.56 -7.61
N MET A 13 -13.05 15.75 -8.22
CA MET A 13 -12.87 16.60 -9.40
C MET A 13 -13.66 16.21 -10.68
N ASP A 14 -14.23 15.00 -10.73
CA ASP A 14 -15.00 14.49 -11.87
C ASP A 14 -16.49 14.34 -11.54
N MET A 15 -16.99 15.12 -10.57
CA MET A 15 -18.40 15.11 -10.17
C MET A 15 -19.37 15.22 -11.36
N LYS A 16 -19.09 16.06 -12.37
CA LYS A 16 -19.95 16.17 -13.56
C LYS A 16 -19.98 14.90 -14.41
N ALA A 17 -18.93 14.06 -14.39
CA ALA A 17 -18.98 12.74 -15.02
C ALA A 17 -19.84 11.76 -14.23
N ALA A 18 -19.81 11.85 -12.90
CA ALA A 18 -20.65 11.05 -12.02
C ALA A 18 -22.14 11.43 -12.21
N GLU A 19 -22.45 12.73 -12.24
CA GLU A 19 -23.79 13.25 -12.54
C GLU A 19 -24.28 12.79 -13.92
N ALA A 20 -23.45 12.91 -14.96
CA ALA A 20 -23.80 12.46 -16.30
C ALA A 20 -24.05 10.94 -16.36
N GLU A 21 -23.33 10.12 -15.60
CA GLU A 21 -23.59 8.69 -15.51
C GLU A 21 -24.93 8.38 -14.82
N LEU A 22 -25.25 9.08 -13.73
CA LEU A 22 -26.53 8.93 -13.04
C LEU A 22 -27.70 9.34 -13.96
N ASN A 23 -27.60 10.48 -14.63
CA ASN A 23 -28.64 10.95 -15.55
C ASN A 23 -28.82 10.04 -16.77
N ARG A 24 -27.74 9.43 -17.30
CA ARG A 24 -27.86 8.40 -18.35
C ARG A 24 -28.64 7.18 -17.88
N ARG A 25 -28.42 6.74 -16.63
CA ARG A 25 -29.14 5.61 -16.05
C ARG A 25 -30.60 5.94 -15.77
N ALA A 26 -30.85 7.15 -15.29
CA ALA A 26 -32.19 7.68 -15.09
C ALA A 26 -32.99 7.70 -16.40
N ALA A 27 -32.38 8.19 -17.49
CA ALA A 27 -32.97 8.18 -18.83
C ALA A 27 -33.23 6.75 -19.36
N ALA A 28 -32.47 5.75 -18.89
CA ALA A 28 -32.68 4.34 -19.19
C ALA A 28 -33.67 3.65 -18.22
N GLY A 29 -34.39 4.41 -17.39
CA GLY A 29 -35.40 3.91 -16.46
C GLY A 29 -34.84 3.33 -15.16
N TRP A 30 -33.64 3.71 -14.74
CA TRP A 30 -33.01 3.23 -13.49
C TRP A 30 -32.90 4.35 -12.46
N ARG A 31 -33.43 4.11 -11.25
CA ARG A 31 -33.28 4.96 -10.07
C ARG A 31 -32.18 4.42 -9.16
N LEU A 32 -31.36 5.32 -8.61
CA LEU A 32 -30.39 5.01 -7.55
C LEU A 32 -31.13 4.64 -6.27
N GLU A 33 -30.95 3.40 -5.79
CA GLU A 33 -31.51 2.92 -4.53
C GLU A 33 -30.58 3.24 -3.37
N ARG A 34 -29.31 2.83 -3.50
CA ARG A 34 -28.32 2.95 -2.42
C ARG A 34 -26.90 2.95 -2.97
N LEU A 35 -26.03 3.66 -2.27
CA LEU A 35 -24.59 3.57 -2.46
C LEU A 35 -23.95 2.80 -1.29
N TRP A 36 -23.32 1.68 -1.59
CA TRP A 36 -22.66 0.80 -0.63
C TRP A 36 -21.19 1.22 -0.49
N LEU A 37 -20.76 1.43 0.76
CA LEU A 37 -19.39 1.80 1.13
C LEU A 37 -18.82 3.02 0.40
N GLY A 38 -19.67 3.84 -0.23
CA GLY A 38 -19.24 4.95 -1.06
C GLY A 38 -18.64 4.54 -2.42
N THR A 39 -18.67 3.27 -2.80
CA THR A 39 -17.99 2.74 -4.00
C THR A 39 -18.92 2.00 -4.96
N LEU A 40 -19.95 1.31 -4.47
CA LEU A 40 -20.82 0.47 -5.30
C LEU A 40 -22.25 1.02 -5.29
N ALA A 41 -22.71 1.50 -6.44
CA ALA A 41 -24.07 2.00 -6.62
C ALA A 41 -25.03 0.87 -6.99
N SER A 42 -26.15 0.79 -6.29
CA SER A 42 -27.26 -0.13 -6.56
C SER A 42 -28.44 0.63 -7.16
N PHE A 43 -28.99 0.11 -8.24
CA PHE A 43 -30.05 0.70 -9.03
C PHE A 43 -31.25 -0.23 -9.11
N VAL A 44 -32.44 0.36 -9.03
CA VAL A 44 -33.75 -0.30 -9.21
C VAL A 44 -34.49 0.33 -10.39
N PRO A 45 -35.45 -0.36 -11.02
CA PRO A 45 -36.31 0.26 -12.01
C PRO A 45 -37.02 1.48 -11.42
N ALA A 46 -37.04 2.57 -12.17
CA ALA A 46 -37.72 3.80 -11.79
C ALA A 46 -39.23 3.66 -12.08
N GLU A 47 -40.07 3.90 -11.08
CA GLU A 47 -41.53 3.94 -11.26
C GLU A 47 -41.96 5.20 -12.03
N GLU A 48 -41.28 6.32 -11.76
CA GLU A 48 -41.43 7.59 -12.43
C GLU A 48 -40.07 8.06 -12.99
N PRO A 49 -40.03 8.79 -14.11
CA PRO A 49 -38.80 9.38 -14.63
C PRO A 49 -38.16 10.33 -13.60
N VAL A 50 -36.87 10.15 -13.33
CA VAL A 50 -36.10 10.97 -12.38
C VAL A 50 -34.93 11.68 -13.07
N CYS A 51 -34.39 12.71 -12.43
CA CYS A 51 -33.11 13.32 -12.78
C CYS A 51 -32.24 13.51 -11.53
N TYR A 52 -30.94 13.64 -11.74
CA TYR A 52 -29.93 13.78 -10.71
C TYR A 52 -29.13 15.07 -10.89
N CYS A 53 -28.79 15.70 -9.77
CA CYS A 53 -27.86 16.83 -9.72
C CYS A 53 -26.90 16.63 -8.55
N MET A 54 -25.61 16.92 -8.75
CA MET A 54 -24.59 16.80 -7.72
C MET A 54 -24.10 18.17 -7.26
N ASP A 55 -23.91 18.34 -5.96
CA ASP A 55 -23.36 19.57 -5.36
C ASP A 55 -22.32 19.25 -4.27
N TRP A 56 -21.57 20.28 -3.88
CA TRP A 56 -20.53 20.22 -2.85
C TRP A 56 -21.09 20.56 -1.47
N LEU A 57 -20.93 19.62 -0.53
CA LEU A 57 -21.18 19.88 0.88
C LEU A 57 -20.00 20.62 1.51
N ASP A 58 -20.28 21.61 2.36
CA ASP A 58 -19.27 22.09 3.31
C ASP A 58 -19.39 21.30 4.62
N PRO A 59 -18.58 20.26 4.86
CA PRO A 59 -18.63 19.46 6.09
C PRO A 59 -18.48 20.24 7.39
N LEU A 60 -18.05 21.51 7.39
CA LEU A 60 -17.88 22.30 8.62
C LEU A 60 -19.04 23.26 8.90
N LYS A 61 -19.97 23.33 7.98
CA LYS A 61 -21.17 24.11 8.10
C LYS A 61 -22.30 23.16 7.83
N THR A 62 -23.06 22.79 8.86
CA THR A 62 -24.42 22.29 8.64
C THR A 62 -25.03 23.18 7.57
N ASP A 63 -25.51 22.60 6.47
CA ASP A 63 -26.14 23.37 5.40
C ASP A 63 -27.07 24.38 6.08
N GLN A 64 -26.94 25.67 5.72
CA GLN A 64 -27.73 26.72 6.34
C GLN A 64 -29.18 26.21 6.39
N PRO A 65 -29.88 26.29 7.54
CA PRO A 65 -31.18 25.62 7.72
C PRO A 65 -32.21 25.86 6.60
N GLY A 66 -32.04 26.93 5.79
CA GLY A 66 -32.84 27.20 4.60
C GLY A 66 -32.43 26.46 3.32
N TYR A 67 -31.16 26.04 3.11
CA TYR A 67 -30.72 25.48 1.82
C TYR A 67 -31.37 24.12 1.52
N ALA A 68 -31.39 23.21 2.50
CA ALA A 68 -32.05 21.91 2.33
C ALA A 68 -33.57 22.07 2.13
N SER A 69 -34.18 23.02 2.83
CA SER A 69 -35.61 23.35 2.69
C SER A 69 -35.93 23.94 1.32
N LEU A 70 -35.10 24.88 0.82
CA LEU A 70 -35.22 25.45 -0.53
C LEU A 70 -35.09 24.37 -1.63
N LEU A 71 -34.18 23.41 -1.44
CA LEU A 71 -34.05 22.28 -2.37
C LEU A 71 -35.28 21.38 -2.34
N ALA A 72 -35.80 21.07 -1.15
CA ALA A 72 -37.01 20.27 -1.00
C ALA A 72 -38.24 20.98 -1.63
N GLU A 73 -38.38 22.29 -1.42
CA GLU A 73 -39.41 23.13 -2.05
C GLU A 73 -39.28 23.15 -3.58
N ALA A 74 -38.05 23.12 -4.10
CA ALA A 74 -37.76 23.01 -5.53
C ALA A 74 -37.89 21.57 -6.08
N GLY A 75 -38.33 20.60 -5.27
CA GLY A 75 -38.54 19.21 -5.67
C GLY A 75 -37.29 18.31 -5.62
N TRP A 76 -36.17 18.81 -5.07
CA TRP A 76 -34.91 18.07 -4.93
C TRP A 76 -34.82 17.38 -3.57
N THR A 77 -34.47 16.10 -3.58
CA THR A 77 -34.29 15.28 -2.38
C THR A 77 -32.87 14.74 -2.30
N ARG A 78 -32.22 14.83 -1.13
CA ARG A 78 -30.88 14.26 -0.91
C ARG A 78 -30.98 12.73 -0.91
N ARG A 79 -30.29 12.06 -1.83
CA ARG A 79 -30.23 10.60 -1.93
C ARG A 79 -29.01 9.97 -1.29
N ALA A 80 -27.85 10.59 -1.43
CA ALA A 80 -26.61 10.03 -0.87
C ALA A 80 -25.53 11.09 -0.66
N LEU A 81 -24.57 10.76 0.20
CA LEU A 81 -23.35 11.53 0.42
C LEU A 81 -22.10 10.66 0.20
N VAL A 82 -21.18 11.15 -0.63
CA VAL A 82 -19.92 10.48 -0.99
C VAL A 82 -18.75 11.43 -0.79
N GLY A 83 -18.08 11.34 0.36
CA GLY A 83 -17.07 12.33 0.75
C GLY A 83 -17.70 13.71 0.84
N TYR A 84 -17.31 14.63 -0.04
CA TYR A 84 -17.88 15.98 -0.13
C TYR A 84 -18.96 16.16 -1.20
N GLN A 85 -19.33 15.08 -1.89
CA GLN A 85 -20.30 15.09 -3.00
C GLN A 85 -21.68 14.68 -2.50
N VAL A 86 -22.67 15.56 -2.61
CA VAL A 86 -24.08 15.26 -2.33
C VAL A 86 -24.76 14.90 -3.65
N ILE A 87 -25.54 13.82 -3.62
CA ILE A 87 -26.37 13.40 -4.75
C ILE A 87 -27.80 13.79 -4.44
N TYR A 88 -28.37 14.68 -5.24
CA TYR A 88 -29.78 15.05 -5.20
C TYR A 88 -30.55 14.38 -6.33
N GLU A 89 -31.81 14.03 -6.05
CA GLU A 89 -32.76 13.44 -7.01
C GLU A 89 -34.04 14.26 -7.04
N ALA A 90 -34.59 14.46 -8.23
CA ALA A 90 -35.87 15.11 -8.47
C ALA A 90 -36.63 14.40 -9.60
N PRO A 91 -37.95 14.65 -9.78
CA PRO A 91 -38.67 14.24 -10.97
C PRO A 91 -38.01 14.77 -12.26
N ALA A 92 -38.12 14.01 -13.36
CA ALA A 92 -37.58 14.45 -14.64
C ALA A 92 -38.23 15.77 -15.08
N GLY A 93 -37.41 16.71 -15.57
CA GLY A 93 -37.85 18.04 -15.96
C GLY A 93 -37.69 19.11 -14.88
N THR A 94 -37.34 18.74 -13.64
CA THR A 94 -36.98 19.73 -12.60
C THR A 94 -35.74 20.52 -12.99
N THR A 95 -35.79 21.84 -12.76
CA THR A 95 -34.70 22.77 -13.05
C THR A 95 -33.43 22.40 -12.26
N PRO A 96 -32.25 22.33 -12.90
CA PRO A 96 -30.99 22.03 -12.23
C PRO A 96 -30.72 22.97 -11.05
N ILE A 97 -30.15 22.43 -9.96
CA ILE A 97 -29.84 23.18 -8.74
C ILE A 97 -28.92 24.37 -9.02
N GLN A 98 -27.99 24.23 -9.97
CA GLN A 98 -27.13 25.32 -10.37
C GLN A 98 -26.82 25.29 -11.87
N THR A 99 -26.92 26.46 -12.48
CA THR A 99 -26.62 26.70 -13.90
C THR A 99 -25.43 27.65 -14.08
N ASP A 100 -25.06 28.42 -13.04
CA ASP A 100 -23.93 29.35 -13.05
C ASP A 100 -22.60 28.66 -12.68
N SER A 101 -21.72 28.58 -13.67
CA SER A 101 -20.38 27.99 -13.56
C SER A 101 -19.42 28.78 -12.68
N ALA A 102 -19.57 30.11 -12.58
CA ALA A 102 -18.75 30.93 -11.69
C ALA A 102 -19.08 30.64 -10.22
N LEU A 103 -20.37 30.51 -9.91
CA LEU A 103 -20.83 30.14 -8.58
C LEU A 103 -20.43 28.69 -8.22
N GLU A 104 -20.52 27.74 -9.18
CA GLU A 104 -20.05 26.36 -8.96
C GLU A 104 -18.54 26.33 -8.65
N TYR A 105 -17.73 27.11 -9.39
CA TYR A 105 -16.28 27.17 -9.18
C TYR A 105 -15.93 27.77 -7.82
N GLN A 106 -16.61 28.85 -7.44
CA GLN A 106 -16.42 29.50 -6.15
C GLN A 106 -16.76 28.54 -4.99
N ARG A 107 -17.85 27.76 -5.12
CA ARG A 107 -18.22 26.72 -4.14
C ARG A 107 -17.16 25.65 -4.04
N PHE A 108 -16.67 25.12 -5.16
CA PHE A 108 -15.58 24.13 -5.16
C PHE A 108 -14.34 24.67 -4.45
N ARG A 109 -13.89 25.89 -4.80
CA ARG A 109 -12.71 26.52 -4.20
C ARG A 109 -12.86 26.72 -2.69
N LYS A 110 -14.04 27.17 -2.25
CA LYS A 110 -14.33 27.49 -0.85
C LYS A 110 -14.53 26.24 0.01
N LYS A 111 -15.26 25.24 -0.50
CA LYS A 111 -15.70 24.07 0.27
C LYS A 111 -14.76 22.86 0.16
N VAL A 112 -14.06 22.71 -0.97
CA VAL A 112 -13.43 21.44 -1.33
C VAL A 112 -11.93 21.56 -1.62
N LEU A 113 -11.51 22.53 -2.44
CA LEU A 113 -10.14 22.61 -2.96
C LEU A 113 -9.06 22.58 -1.87
N ARG A 114 -9.17 23.45 -0.86
CA ARG A 114 -8.18 23.53 0.23
C ARG A 114 -8.05 22.18 0.95
N ARG A 115 -9.17 21.49 1.18
CA ARG A 115 -9.17 20.21 1.90
C ARG A 115 -8.60 19.08 1.04
N MET A 116 -8.89 19.09 -0.26
CA MET A 116 -8.29 18.14 -1.19
C MET A 116 -6.77 18.31 -1.29
N LEU A 117 -6.27 19.55 -1.32
CA LEU A 117 -4.83 19.83 -1.31
C LEU A 117 -4.19 19.46 0.03
N LEU A 118 -4.83 19.79 1.16
CA LEU A 118 -4.36 19.39 2.49
C LEU A 118 -4.40 17.86 2.69
N GLY A 119 -5.34 17.14 2.09
CA GLY A 119 -5.41 15.68 2.19
C GLY A 119 -4.49 15.00 1.18
N GLY A 120 -4.92 14.97 -0.08
CA GLY A 120 -4.22 14.23 -1.14
C GLY A 120 -2.88 14.84 -1.54
N GLY A 121 -2.77 16.18 -1.52
CA GLY A 121 -1.51 16.87 -1.82
C GLY A 121 -0.44 16.61 -0.75
N ILE A 122 -0.79 16.76 0.53
CA ILE A 122 0.13 16.43 1.64
C ILE A 122 0.48 14.94 1.63
N LEU A 123 -0.49 14.04 1.44
CA LEU A 123 -0.20 12.61 1.37
C LEU A 123 0.79 12.29 0.24
N THR A 124 0.59 12.85 -0.95
CA THR A 124 1.51 12.65 -2.07
C THR A 124 2.89 13.23 -1.77
N ALA A 125 2.96 14.42 -1.16
CA ALA A 125 4.22 15.03 -0.75
C ALA A 125 4.94 14.21 0.34
N LEU A 126 4.22 13.62 1.29
CA LEU A 126 4.76 12.73 2.31
C LEU A 126 5.29 11.44 1.69
N LEU A 127 4.57 10.83 0.75
CA LEU A 127 5.08 9.64 0.04
C LEU A 127 6.34 9.95 -0.77
N LEU A 128 6.40 11.10 -1.43
CA LEU A 128 7.59 11.57 -2.13
C LEU A 128 8.75 11.86 -1.16
N LEU A 129 8.46 12.45 0.00
CA LEU A 129 9.46 12.70 1.04
C LEU A 129 10.02 11.39 1.61
N ILE A 130 9.16 10.41 1.91
CA ILE A 130 9.58 9.08 2.37
C ILE A 130 10.45 8.43 1.30
N PHE A 131 10.03 8.46 0.04
CA PHE A 131 10.81 7.92 -1.07
C PHE A 131 12.18 8.61 -1.20
N ALA A 132 12.23 9.94 -1.09
CA ALA A 132 13.48 10.70 -1.12
C ALA A 132 14.37 10.42 0.10
N LEU A 133 13.79 10.25 1.29
CA LEU A 133 14.51 9.90 2.51
C LEU A 133 15.11 8.50 2.42
N VAL A 134 14.37 7.53 1.88
CA VAL A 134 14.89 6.19 1.58
C VAL A 134 16.10 6.32 0.67
N LEU A 135 15.98 7.03 -0.46
CA LEU A 135 17.13 7.25 -1.36
C LEU A 135 18.33 7.92 -0.66
N ALA A 136 18.07 8.87 0.26
CA ALA A 136 19.12 9.58 0.99
C ALA A 136 19.82 8.70 2.04
N VAL A 137 19.06 7.89 2.80
CA VAL A 137 19.60 6.97 3.83
C VAL A 137 20.52 5.94 3.19
N TYR A 138 20.14 5.43 2.02
CA TYR A 138 20.95 4.47 1.26
C TYR A 138 22.06 5.14 0.42
N GLY A 139 22.39 6.41 0.67
CA GLY A 139 23.49 7.10 -0.03
C GLY A 139 23.31 7.18 -1.55
N GLY A 140 22.07 7.10 -2.04
CA GLY A 140 21.74 7.01 -3.47
C GLY A 140 21.96 5.64 -4.10
N ARG A 141 22.41 4.62 -3.35
CA ARG A 141 22.60 3.24 -3.80
C ARG A 141 21.75 2.31 -2.93
N ILE A 142 20.58 1.97 -3.43
CA ILE A 142 19.70 1.00 -2.78
C ILE A 142 20.18 -0.40 -3.16
N SER A 143 20.70 -1.15 -2.20
CA SER A 143 20.95 -2.59 -2.34
C SER A 143 19.63 -3.35 -2.44
N TRP A 144 19.53 -4.31 -3.35
CA TRP A 144 18.39 -5.22 -3.42
C TRP A 144 18.34 -6.15 -2.22
N ALA A 145 19.49 -6.57 -1.67
CA ALA A 145 19.54 -7.31 -0.42
C ALA A 145 18.96 -6.51 0.75
N ASP A 146 19.26 -5.20 0.85
CA ASP A 146 18.67 -4.34 1.88
C ASP A 146 17.16 -4.13 1.69
N VAL A 147 16.71 -3.98 0.43
CA VAL A 147 15.27 -3.90 0.11
C VAL A 147 14.59 -5.17 0.57
N VAL A 148 15.06 -6.33 0.14
CA VAL A 148 14.50 -7.64 0.48
C VAL A 148 14.57 -7.92 1.99
N GLY A 149 15.65 -7.52 2.66
CA GLY A 149 15.76 -7.57 4.14
C GLY A 149 14.68 -6.73 4.82
N SER A 150 14.50 -5.48 4.39
CA SER A 150 13.44 -4.63 4.93
C SER A 150 12.03 -5.16 4.63
N MET A 151 11.85 -5.94 3.56
CA MET A 151 10.60 -6.66 3.26
C MET A 151 10.44 -7.91 4.15
N ALA A 152 11.51 -8.61 4.53
CA ALA A 152 11.45 -9.76 5.42
C ALA A 152 11.03 -9.36 6.85
N ALA A 153 11.48 -8.19 7.31
CA ALA A 153 11.17 -7.68 8.63
C ALA A 153 9.67 -7.52 8.91
N SER A 154 8.86 -7.08 7.92
CA SER A 154 7.44 -6.74 8.11
C SER A 154 6.61 -7.01 6.86
N SER A 155 5.42 -7.62 7.03
CA SER A 155 4.47 -7.79 5.92
C SER A 155 3.92 -6.45 5.45
N LEU A 156 3.73 -5.50 6.36
CA LEU A 156 3.33 -4.14 6.00
C LEU A 156 4.41 -3.44 5.17
N SER A 157 5.69 -3.52 5.55
CA SER A 157 6.78 -2.92 4.78
C SER A 157 6.89 -3.55 3.39
N ALA A 158 6.78 -4.89 3.30
CA ALA A 158 6.81 -5.62 2.04
C ALA A 158 5.72 -5.15 1.06
N VAL A 159 4.46 -5.10 1.53
CA VAL A 159 3.33 -4.64 0.70
C VAL A 159 3.44 -3.17 0.37
N LEU A 160 3.89 -2.33 1.32
CA LEU A 160 4.08 -0.90 1.08
C LEU A 160 5.12 -0.64 0.00
N GLN A 161 6.28 -1.30 0.06
CA GLN A 161 7.33 -1.13 -0.94
C GLN A 161 6.89 -1.58 -2.33
N LEU A 162 6.18 -2.71 -2.43
CA LEU A 162 5.63 -3.19 -3.69
C LEU A 162 4.60 -2.21 -4.28
N MET A 163 3.76 -1.61 -3.44
CA MET A 163 2.69 -0.70 -3.88
C MET A 163 3.13 0.76 -4.03
N LEU A 164 4.27 1.17 -3.44
CA LEU A 164 4.70 2.57 -3.38
C LEU A 164 4.86 3.21 -4.78
N PRO A 165 5.53 2.58 -5.77
CA PRO A 165 5.65 3.15 -7.11
C PRO A 165 4.28 3.39 -7.75
N LEU A 166 3.37 2.44 -7.60
CA LEU A 166 2.01 2.52 -8.11
C LEU A 166 1.22 3.66 -7.46
N LEU A 167 1.30 3.79 -6.13
CA LEU A 167 0.64 4.87 -5.39
C LEU A 167 1.20 6.24 -5.76
N LEU A 168 2.50 6.37 -5.98
CA LEU A 168 3.15 7.60 -6.43
C LEU A 168 2.65 8.01 -7.83
N VAL A 169 2.62 7.07 -8.79
CA VAL A 169 2.10 7.33 -10.14
C VAL A 169 0.64 7.78 -10.08
N ILE A 170 -0.20 7.08 -9.30
CA ILE A 170 -1.61 7.46 -9.14
C ILE A 170 -1.73 8.86 -8.51
N GLY A 171 -0.93 9.18 -7.49
CA GLY A 171 -0.90 10.49 -6.83
C GLY A 171 -0.52 11.63 -7.79
N VAL A 172 0.53 11.43 -8.59
CA VAL A 172 0.98 12.41 -9.61
C VAL A 172 -0.09 12.59 -10.68
N LEU A 173 -0.67 11.51 -11.20
CA LEU A 173 -1.75 11.59 -12.19
C LEU A 173 -2.98 12.30 -11.63
N TRP A 174 -3.30 12.08 -10.35
CA TRP A 174 -4.38 12.76 -9.66
C TRP A 174 -4.11 14.27 -9.52
N LEU A 175 -2.90 14.67 -9.13
CA LEU A 175 -2.50 16.08 -9.04
C LEU A 175 -2.52 16.77 -10.41
N GLY A 176 -2.00 16.11 -11.44
CA GLY A 176 -2.04 16.62 -12.81
C GLY A 176 -3.47 16.79 -13.32
N ARG A 177 -4.35 15.83 -13.03
CA ARG A 177 -5.78 15.93 -13.33
C ARG A 177 -6.44 17.09 -12.57
N MET A 178 -6.04 17.34 -11.32
CA MET A 178 -6.59 18.44 -10.52
C MET A 178 -6.21 19.78 -11.13
N ALA A 179 -4.94 19.96 -11.50
CA ALA A 179 -4.47 21.16 -12.18
C ALA A 179 -5.20 21.38 -13.51
N LEU A 180 -5.41 20.32 -14.30
CA LEU A 180 -6.18 20.38 -15.55
C LEU A 180 -7.62 20.85 -15.30
N ARG A 181 -8.31 20.27 -14.32
CA ARG A 181 -9.69 20.62 -13.98
C ARG A 181 -9.82 22.05 -13.48
N LEU A 182 -8.91 22.49 -12.62
CA LEU A 182 -8.85 23.87 -12.14
C LEU A 182 -8.70 24.86 -13.30
N ARG A 183 -7.83 24.57 -14.27
CA ARG A 183 -7.67 25.40 -15.47
C ARG A 183 -8.94 25.45 -16.31
N GLN A 184 -9.57 24.30 -16.57
CA GLN A 184 -10.81 24.21 -17.33
C GLN A 184 -11.95 24.97 -16.65
N TRP A 185 -12.17 24.74 -15.36
CA TRP A 185 -13.23 25.42 -14.60
C TRP A 185 -13.00 26.91 -14.48
N THR A 186 -11.75 27.35 -14.33
CA THR A 186 -11.42 28.79 -14.35
C THR A 186 -11.76 29.41 -15.70
N ARG A 187 -11.51 28.70 -16.81
CA ARG A 187 -11.86 29.17 -18.16
C ARG A 187 -13.38 29.27 -18.33
N CYS A 188 -14.11 28.21 -18.05
CA CYS A 188 -15.57 28.19 -18.17
C CYS A 188 -16.26 29.22 -17.26
N ALA A 189 -15.75 29.41 -16.03
CA ALA A 189 -16.25 30.44 -15.13
C ALA A 189 -16.03 31.87 -15.64
N ARG A 190 -14.99 32.11 -16.46
CA ARG A 190 -14.76 33.42 -17.10
C ARG A 190 -15.61 33.62 -18.34
N GLU A 191 -15.82 32.55 -19.10
CA GLU A 191 -16.56 32.57 -20.37
C GLU A 191 -18.08 32.43 -20.17
N GLY A 192 -18.54 32.13 -18.94
CA GLY A 192 -19.95 31.84 -18.66
C GLY A 192 -20.43 30.50 -19.22
N GLU A 193 -19.49 29.64 -19.63
CA GLU A 193 -19.79 28.31 -20.18
C GLU A 193 -20.08 27.30 -19.06
N PRO A 194 -20.91 26.27 -19.34
CA PRO A 194 -21.14 25.19 -18.39
C PRO A 194 -19.85 24.41 -18.13
N PHE A 195 -19.76 23.78 -16.95
CA PHE A 195 -18.59 22.95 -16.63
C PHE A 195 -18.45 21.77 -17.59
N PRO A 196 -17.23 21.50 -18.07
CA PRO A 196 -17.01 20.43 -19.04
C PRO A 196 -17.25 19.08 -18.38
N VAL A 197 -18.05 18.24 -19.05
CA VAL A 197 -18.24 16.85 -18.67
C VAL A 197 -17.03 16.04 -19.18
N PRO A 198 -16.27 15.39 -18.30
CA PRO A 198 -15.18 14.52 -18.71
C PRO A 198 -15.64 13.42 -19.68
N GLY A 199 -14.82 13.13 -20.70
CA GLY A 199 -15.05 11.98 -21.57
C GLY A 199 -15.12 10.67 -20.78
N ARG A 200 -15.95 9.72 -21.23
CA ARG A 200 -16.25 8.47 -20.50
C ARG A 200 -14.99 7.65 -20.17
N VAL A 201 -14.07 7.54 -21.12
CA VAL A 201 -12.80 6.80 -20.93
C VAL A 201 -11.93 7.46 -19.87
N SER A 202 -11.76 8.77 -19.95
CA SER A 202 -10.96 9.54 -18.99
C SER A 202 -11.54 9.49 -17.57
N ALA A 203 -12.88 9.60 -17.45
CA ALA A 203 -13.56 9.47 -16.16
C ALA A 203 -13.52 8.03 -15.63
N GLY A 204 -13.60 7.04 -16.52
CA GLY A 204 -13.46 5.62 -16.20
C GLY A 204 -12.09 5.28 -15.65
N ALA A 205 -11.02 5.78 -16.27
CA ALA A 205 -9.65 5.60 -15.77
C ALA A 205 -9.47 6.22 -14.37
N ALA A 206 -9.97 7.45 -14.16
CA ALA A 206 -9.89 8.11 -12.86
C ALA A 206 -10.71 7.39 -11.78
N LYS A 207 -11.87 6.82 -12.16
CA LYS A 207 -12.70 5.96 -11.31
C LYS A 207 -11.95 4.69 -10.88
N LEU A 208 -11.27 4.03 -11.82
CA LEU A 208 -10.48 2.83 -11.54
C LEU A 208 -9.25 3.15 -10.68
N GLY A 209 -8.55 4.25 -10.95
CA GLY A 209 -7.43 4.70 -10.11
C GLY A 209 -7.86 4.95 -8.66
N THR A 210 -9.04 5.55 -8.46
CA THR A 210 -9.60 5.74 -7.11
C THR A 210 -9.92 4.41 -6.43
N LEU A 211 -10.49 3.44 -7.17
CA LEU A 211 -10.74 2.09 -6.65
C LEU A 211 -9.42 1.39 -6.27
N LEU A 212 -8.40 1.51 -7.11
CA LEU A 212 -7.09 0.90 -6.89
C LEU A 212 -6.44 1.42 -5.61
N VAL A 213 -6.54 2.73 -5.31
CA VAL A 213 -6.09 3.29 -4.03
C VAL A 213 -6.81 2.62 -2.85
N TRP A 214 -8.13 2.44 -2.93
CA TRP A 214 -8.88 1.75 -1.87
C TRP A 214 -8.45 0.29 -1.69
N LEU A 215 -8.18 -0.42 -2.79
CA LEU A 215 -7.67 -1.79 -2.73
C LEU A 215 -6.28 -1.85 -2.10
N CYS A 216 -5.37 -0.95 -2.46
CA CYS A 216 -4.05 -0.85 -1.84
C CYS A 216 -4.17 -0.56 -0.34
N LEU A 217 -5.05 0.37 0.08
CA LEU A 217 -5.27 0.65 1.49
C LEU A 217 -5.83 -0.57 2.25
N ALA A 218 -6.71 -1.35 1.63
CA ALA A 218 -7.23 -2.58 2.22
C ALA A 218 -6.14 -3.64 2.38
N LEU A 219 -5.26 -3.80 1.39
CA LEU A 219 -4.11 -4.70 1.47
C LEU A 219 -3.10 -4.28 2.55
N LEU A 220 -2.81 -2.98 2.65
CA LEU A 220 -1.95 -2.44 3.71
C LEU A 220 -2.56 -2.70 5.10
N LEU A 221 -3.88 -2.53 5.26
CA LEU A 221 -4.55 -2.84 6.52
C LEU A 221 -4.47 -4.34 6.85
N ALA A 222 -4.64 -5.23 5.88
CA ALA A 222 -4.50 -6.67 6.09
C ALA A 222 -3.06 -7.05 6.48
N ALA A 223 -2.07 -6.47 5.82
CA ALA A 223 -0.65 -6.68 6.15
C ALA A 223 -0.29 -6.16 7.55
N LEU A 224 -0.85 -5.01 7.96
CA LEU A 224 -0.73 -4.50 9.33
C LEU A 224 -1.34 -5.47 10.34
N CYS A 225 -2.51 -6.06 10.05
CA CYS A 225 -3.12 -7.06 10.93
C CYS A 225 -2.22 -8.30 11.11
N LEU A 226 -1.52 -8.74 10.05
CA LEU A 226 -0.54 -9.84 10.16
C LEU A 226 0.64 -9.45 11.03
N ASP A 227 1.20 -8.25 10.86
CA ASP A 227 2.30 -7.79 11.72
C ASP A 227 1.87 -7.64 13.19
N ILE A 228 0.59 -7.30 13.45
CA ILE A 228 0.01 -7.31 14.80
C ILE A 228 -0.08 -8.74 15.34
N LEU A 229 -0.50 -9.71 14.52
CA LEU A 229 -0.58 -11.12 14.93
C LEU A 229 0.80 -11.68 15.27
N ASP A 230 1.83 -11.29 14.51
CA ASP A 230 3.22 -11.70 14.71
C ASP A 230 3.95 -10.93 15.82
N GLY A 231 3.30 -9.96 16.46
CA GLY A 231 3.94 -9.13 17.50
C GLY A 231 5.04 -8.20 16.99
N LYS A 232 5.12 -7.95 15.68
CA LYS A 232 6.11 -7.06 15.05
C LYS A 232 5.83 -5.57 15.26
N VAL A 233 4.61 -5.25 15.70
CA VAL A 233 4.16 -3.87 15.93
C VAL A 233 4.41 -3.47 17.38
N ASN A 234 5.14 -2.37 17.59
CA ASN A 234 5.52 -1.91 18.93
C ASN A 234 4.48 -0.99 19.61
N LEU A 235 4.70 -0.68 20.89
CA LEU A 235 3.84 0.21 21.69
C LEU A 235 3.67 1.61 21.07
N GLY A 236 4.69 2.11 20.38
CA GLY A 236 4.65 3.42 19.71
C GLY A 236 3.53 3.50 18.67
N TRP A 237 3.28 2.41 17.93
CA TRP A 237 2.17 2.32 16.99
C TRP A 237 0.81 2.37 17.69
N ALA A 238 0.64 1.64 18.80
CA ALA A 238 -0.61 1.67 19.57
C ALA A 238 -0.92 3.09 20.08
N VAL A 239 0.10 3.79 20.60
CA VAL A 239 -0.03 5.20 21.02
C VAL A 239 -0.36 6.09 19.84
N GLY A 240 0.33 5.94 18.70
CA GLY A 240 0.07 6.72 17.49
C GLY A 240 -1.34 6.54 16.95
N LEU A 241 -1.84 5.31 16.89
CA LEU A 241 -3.21 4.99 16.47
C LEU A 241 -4.25 5.56 17.43
N ALA A 242 -4.03 5.47 18.75
CA ALA A 242 -4.91 6.03 19.76
C ALA A 242 -4.98 7.56 19.68
N VAL A 243 -3.83 8.23 19.56
CA VAL A 243 -3.75 9.68 19.40
C VAL A 243 -4.41 10.12 18.08
N GLY A 244 -4.12 9.43 16.98
CA GLY A 244 -4.74 9.68 15.68
C GLY A 244 -6.26 9.54 15.72
N GLY A 245 -6.77 8.45 16.32
CA GLY A 245 -8.20 8.23 16.53
C GLY A 245 -8.85 9.32 17.37
N PHE A 246 -8.20 9.72 18.47
CA PHE A 246 -8.69 10.81 19.32
C PHE A 246 -8.73 12.16 18.59
N LEU A 247 -7.69 12.48 17.81
CA LEU A 247 -7.68 13.69 16.98
C LEU A 247 -8.80 13.64 15.94
N CYS A 248 -9.03 12.50 15.28
CA CYS A 248 -10.16 12.32 14.38
C CYS A 248 -11.51 12.57 15.09
N LEU A 249 -11.69 12.23 16.37
CA LEU A 249 -12.92 12.52 17.10
C LEU A 249 -13.08 14.00 17.48
N ARG A 250 -11.97 14.68 17.78
CA ARG A 250 -11.93 16.11 18.16
C ARG A 250 -12.15 17.05 16.98
N ILE A 251 -12.00 16.54 15.76
CA ILE A 251 -12.11 17.29 14.52
C ILE A 251 -13.61 17.46 14.16
N TYR A 252 -14.15 18.62 14.57
CA TYR A 252 -15.37 19.31 14.07
C TYR A 252 -16.75 19.00 14.69
N PRO A 253 -17.17 19.74 15.75
CA PRO A 253 -18.51 19.66 16.32
C PRO A 253 -19.66 20.12 15.39
N GLY A 254 -19.34 20.86 14.31
CA GLY A 254 -20.29 21.37 13.32
C GLY A 254 -20.51 20.49 12.10
N MET A 255 -20.05 19.24 12.13
CA MET A 255 -20.05 18.37 10.96
C MET A 255 -21.38 17.67 10.70
N ASP A 256 -21.73 17.51 9.41
CA ASP A 256 -22.90 16.75 8.94
C ASP A 256 -22.97 15.40 9.64
N ALA A 257 -24.18 15.00 10.04
CA ALA A 257 -24.41 13.83 10.87
C ALA A 257 -23.91 12.53 10.21
N GLU A 258 -24.00 12.42 8.88
CA GLU A 258 -23.56 11.24 8.16
C GLU A 258 -22.02 11.15 8.13
N LEU A 259 -21.34 12.27 7.90
CA LEU A 259 -19.86 12.33 7.95
C LEU A 259 -19.33 12.09 9.36
N ARG A 260 -19.98 12.69 10.37
CA ARG A 260 -19.65 12.48 11.78
C ARG A 260 -19.73 11.02 12.16
N ARG A 261 -20.81 10.33 11.76
CA ARG A 261 -20.96 8.90 12.03
C ARG A 261 -19.81 8.10 11.40
N ARG A 262 -19.46 8.36 10.13
CA ARG A 262 -18.33 7.67 9.48
C ARG A 262 -16.99 7.93 10.18
N GLN A 263 -16.75 9.15 10.62
CA GLN A 263 -15.53 9.52 11.34
C GLN A 263 -15.46 8.88 12.74
N GLN A 264 -16.59 8.73 13.43
CA GLN A 264 -16.69 7.98 14.68
C GLN A 264 -16.38 6.49 14.48
N TRP A 265 -16.89 5.87 13.40
CA TRP A 265 -16.54 4.50 13.05
C TRP A 265 -15.04 4.34 12.77
N ALA A 266 -14.45 5.27 12.01
CA ALA A 266 -13.02 5.24 11.72
C ALA A 266 -12.17 5.38 13.00
N ALA A 267 -12.53 6.32 13.88
CA ALA A 267 -11.83 6.51 15.15
C ALA A 267 -12.01 5.32 16.11
N GLY A 268 -13.22 4.76 16.19
CA GLY A 268 -13.48 3.52 16.94
C GLY A 268 -12.64 2.37 16.42
N GLY A 269 -12.56 2.20 15.10
CA GLY A 269 -11.69 1.21 14.46
C GLY A 269 -10.20 1.41 14.81
N ALA A 270 -9.71 2.65 14.83
CA ALA A 270 -8.33 2.96 15.22
C ALA A 270 -8.04 2.60 16.68
N VAL A 271 -8.98 2.86 17.60
CA VAL A 271 -8.86 2.46 19.01
C VAL A 271 -8.86 0.94 19.16
N VAL A 272 -9.73 0.24 18.43
CA VAL A 272 -9.75 -1.23 18.42
C VAL A 272 -8.43 -1.79 17.89
N LEU A 273 -7.89 -1.24 16.80
CA LEU A 273 -6.56 -1.60 16.28
C LEU A 273 -5.46 -1.37 17.32
N ALA A 274 -5.45 -0.21 18.00
CA ALA A 274 -4.49 0.07 19.06
C ALA A 274 -4.57 -0.93 20.22
N ALA A 275 -5.79 -1.34 20.61
CA ALA A 275 -5.98 -2.38 21.62
C ALA A 275 -5.51 -3.75 21.13
N MET A 276 -5.75 -4.08 19.86
CA MET A 276 -5.28 -5.34 19.26
C MET A 276 -3.75 -5.45 19.27
N VAL A 277 -3.03 -4.36 18.98
CA VAL A 277 -1.54 -4.32 19.08
C VAL A 277 -1.06 -4.77 20.47
N LEU A 278 -1.79 -4.46 21.54
CA LEU A 278 -1.40 -4.80 22.91
C LEU A 278 -1.84 -6.20 23.34
N LEU A 279 -3.01 -6.66 22.87
CA LEU A 279 -3.65 -7.87 23.37
C LEU A 279 -3.37 -9.09 22.49
N VAL A 280 -3.42 -8.93 21.16
CA VAL A 280 -3.38 -10.02 20.20
C VAL A 280 -2.06 -10.81 20.27
N PRO A 281 -0.86 -10.20 20.26
CA PRO A 281 0.40 -10.97 20.34
C PRO A 281 0.50 -11.88 21.58
N ARG A 282 -0.21 -11.55 22.67
CA ARG A 282 -0.19 -12.33 23.91
C ARG A 282 -1.20 -13.49 23.92
N LEU A 283 -2.14 -13.48 22.98
CA LEU A 283 -3.24 -14.43 22.89
C LEU A 283 -3.14 -15.32 21.66
N THR A 284 -2.34 -14.92 20.66
CA THR A 284 -2.10 -15.69 19.44
C THR A 284 -1.20 -16.89 19.74
N PRO A 285 -1.59 -18.12 19.35
CA PRO A 285 -0.71 -19.28 19.41
C PRO A 285 0.53 -19.09 18.52
N ASP A 286 1.68 -19.58 19.00
CA ASP A 286 2.90 -19.59 18.20
C ASP A 286 2.68 -20.35 16.88
N GLY A 287 3.15 -19.76 15.78
CA GLY A 287 3.08 -20.36 14.45
C GLY A 287 1.73 -20.24 13.72
N LEU A 288 0.72 -19.53 14.26
CA LEU A 288 -0.58 -19.36 13.58
C LEU A 288 -0.44 -18.82 12.14
N THR A 289 0.50 -17.90 11.94
CA THR A 289 0.76 -17.21 10.66
C THR A 289 1.84 -17.89 9.82
N ALA A 290 2.56 -18.88 10.37
CA ALA A 290 3.68 -19.54 9.69
C ALA A 290 3.34 -20.08 8.28
N PRO A 291 2.16 -20.70 8.03
CA PRO A 291 1.81 -21.20 6.70
C PRO A 291 1.64 -20.11 5.63
N LEU A 292 1.55 -18.84 6.02
CA LEU A 292 1.39 -17.73 5.08
C LEU A 292 2.72 -17.28 4.49
N TYR A 293 3.84 -17.64 5.12
CA TYR A 293 5.19 -17.15 4.78
C TYR A 293 5.94 -18.16 3.91
N PRO A 294 6.97 -17.73 3.16
CA PRO A 294 7.89 -18.65 2.51
C PRO A 294 8.60 -19.51 3.56
N ASP A 295 8.87 -20.77 3.21
CA ASP A 295 9.67 -21.66 4.04
C ASP A 295 11.05 -21.06 4.31
N ARG A 296 11.68 -21.52 5.39
CA ARG A 296 12.96 -21.00 5.86
C ARG A 296 14.03 -22.07 5.70
N PRO A 297 14.54 -22.27 4.48
CA PRO A 297 15.61 -23.22 4.25
C PRO A 297 16.82 -22.85 5.12
N LEU A 298 17.49 -23.87 5.63
CA LEU A 298 18.68 -23.75 6.50
C LEU A 298 18.45 -23.02 7.84
N ALA A 299 17.19 -22.73 8.23
CA ALA A 299 16.89 -22.08 9.52
C ALA A 299 17.41 -22.87 10.73
N GLU A 300 17.52 -24.20 10.60
CA GLU A 300 18.05 -25.13 11.61
C GLU A 300 19.40 -25.75 11.22
N ALA A 301 19.96 -25.40 10.05
CA ALA A 301 21.22 -25.97 9.59
C ALA A 301 22.39 -25.60 10.54
N ARG A 302 23.39 -26.47 10.60
CA ARG A 302 24.71 -26.23 11.21
C ARG A 302 25.73 -26.77 10.21
N LEU A 303 26.61 -25.90 9.74
CA LEU A 303 27.52 -26.21 8.64
C LEU A 303 28.93 -26.56 9.13
N LEU A 304 29.35 -26.04 10.28
CA LEU A 304 30.61 -26.40 10.91
C LEU A 304 30.43 -27.58 11.87
N GLU A 305 31.03 -28.72 11.54
CA GLU A 305 31.07 -29.92 12.39
C GLU A 305 32.13 -29.79 13.50
N GLY A 306 31.76 -30.12 14.74
CA GLY A 306 32.67 -30.07 15.91
C GLY A 306 31.95 -29.84 17.23
N GLU A 307 32.39 -30.53 18.29
CA GLU A 307 31.81 -30.38 19.64
C GLU A 307 32.10 -28.99 20.25
N ASP A 308 33.24 -28.39 19.91
CA ASP A 308 33.73 -27.10 20.44
C ASP A 308 33.40 -25.90 19.53
N ASN A 309 32.45 -26.05 18.59
CA ASN A 309 31.99 -24.95 17.72
C ASN A 309 30.78 -24.25 18.31
N TRP A 310 30.76 -22.93 18.28
CA TRP A 310 29.58 -22.13 18.62
C TRP A 310 28.73 -21.84 17.38
N CYS A 311 27.43 -21.68 17.59
CA CYS A 311 26.47 -21.26 16.57
C CYS A 311 25.52 -20.23 17.18
N VAL A 312 25.52 -19.02 16.63
CA VAL A 312 24.60 -17.94 16.99
C VAL A 312 23.58 -17.80 15.87
N ARG A 313 22.32 -18.10 16.18
CA ARG A 313 21.20 -17.84 15.28
C ARG A 313 20.62 -16.47 15.57
N HIS A 314 20.48 -15.66 14.53
CA HIS A 314 19.70 -14.43 14.64
C HIS A 314 18.21 -14.75 14.51
N PRO A 315 17.32 -13.89 15.04
CA PRO A 315 15.89 -14.06 14.84
C PRO A 315 15.56 -14.10 13.34
N ASP A 316 14.92 -15.18 12.90
CA ASP A 316 14.44 -15.28 11.53
C ASP A 316 13.47 -14.15 11.22
N GLU A 317 13.62 -13.57 10.03
CA GLU A 317 12.71 -12.56 9.52
C GLU A 317 11.87 -13.16 8.40
N ALA A 318 10.55 -13.10 8.51
CA ALA A 318 9.66 -13.62 7.48
C ALA A 318 8.43 -12.75 7.29
N SER A 319 8.05 -12.51 6.05
CA SER A 319 6.85 -11.79 5.65
C SER A 319 6.12 -12.54 4.54
N LEU A 320 5.01 -11.98 4.06
CA LEU A 320 4.24 -12.55 2.94
C LEU A 320 5.04 -12.78 1.65
N LEU A 321 6.15 -12.07 1.45
CA LEU A 321 6.91 -12.10 0.19
C LEU A 321 8.30 -12.74 0.33
N VAL A 322 8.91 -12.69 1.52
CA VAL A 322 10.32 -13.03 1.73
C VAL A 322 10.47 -13.68 3.10
N SER A 323 11.30 -14.72 3.19
CA SER A 323 11.91 -15.14 4.45
C SER A 323 13.44 -15.03 4.37
N CYS A 324 14.06 -14.79 5.52
CA CYS A 324 15.49 -14.66 5.70
C CYS A 324 15.91 -15.37 6.99
N SER A 325 16.84 -16.30 6.87
CA SER A 325 17.55 -16.91 7.99
C SER A 325 19.00 -16.43 7.99
N ARG A 326 19.47 -15.97 9.14
CA ARG A 326 20.84 -15.50 9.35
C ARG A 326 21.46 -16.19 10.54
N TRP A 327 22.67 -16.69 10.36
CA TRP A 327 23.40 -17.39 11.40
C TRP A 327 24.89 -17.11 11.29
N GLU A 328 25.57 -17.23 12.42
CA GLU A 328 27.02 -17.12 12.55
C GLU A 328 27.51 -18.38 13.27
N GLU A 329 28.55 -19.01 12.75
CA GLU A 329 29.20 -20.18 13.33
C GLU A 329 30.70 -19.92 13.46
N GLY A 330 31.35 -20.54 14.44
CA GLY A 330 32.79 -20.49 14.56
C GLY A 330 33.35 -21.45 15.57
N ALA A 331 34.67 -21.65 15.52
CA ALA A 331 35.41 -22.40 16.52
C ALA A 331 35.67 -21.51 17.75
N GLU A 332 35.68 -22.11 18.95
CA GLU A 332 35.99 -21.38 20.20
C GLU A 332 37.39 -20.75 20.20
N ASP A 333 38.34 -21.34 19.48
CA ASP A 333 39.71 -20.83 19.35
C ASP A 333 39.86 -19.70 18.31
N GLY A 334 38.78 -19.38 17.59
CA GLY A 334 38.75 -18.35 16.54
C GLY A 334 39.46 -18.75 15.24
N SER A 335 39.83 -20.03 15.08
CA SER A 335 40.51 -20.54 13.88
C SER A 335 39.60 -20.61 12.66
N ALA A 336 38.30 -20.76 12.88
CA ALA A 336 37.27 -20.87 11.86
C ALA A 336 36.06 -20.02 12.21
N TRP A 337 35.49 -19.37 11.21
CA TRP A 337 34.22 -18.66 11.31
C TRP A 337 33.49 -18.72 9.96
N LEU A 338 32.16 -18.69 10.04
CA LEU A 338 31.22 -18.75 8.94
C LEU A 338 30.02 -17.86 9.26
N GLU A 339 29.71 -16.89 8.41
CA GLU A 339 28.45 -16.15 8.44
C GLU A 339 27.58 -16.59 7.25
N GLY A 340 26.37 -17.06 7.55
CA GLY A 340 25.41 -17.49 6.55
C GLY A 340 24.18 -16.59 6.50
N ARG A 341 23.73 -16.31 5.28
CA ARG A 341 22.44 -15.67 5.01
C ARG A 341 21.70 -16.41 3.92
N CYS A 342 20.50 -16.87 4.24
CA CYS A 342 19.64 -17.59 3.31
C CYS A 342 18.34 -16.82 3.11
N TRP A 343 18.04 -16.48 1.85
CA TRP A 343 16.81 -15.82 1.42
C TRP A 343 15.91 -16.83 0.72
N ASN A 344 14.60 -16.79 0.98
CA ASN A 344 13.58 -17.42 0.13
C ASN A 344 12.57 -16.36 -0.30
N ILE A 345 12.58 -16.03 -1.60
CA ILE A 345 11.89 -14.85 -2.15
C ILE A 345 10.80 -15.29 -3.13
N ARG A 346 9.52 -15.00 -2.88
CA ARG A 346 8.43 -15.45 -3.76
C ARG A 346 8.43 -14.87 -5.18
N SER A 347 9.21 -13.81 -5.42
CA SER A 347 9.24 -13.09 -6.68
C SER A 347 10.55 -13.38 -7.42
N ASP A 348 10.46 -14.06 -8.56
CA ASP A 348 11.61 -14.36 -9.42
C ASP A 348 12.40 -13.09 -9.76
N PHE A 349 11.71 -11.98 -10.04
CA PHE A 349 12.36 -10.70 -10.32
C PHE A 349 13.20 -10.20 -9.15
N LEU A 350 12.72 -10.34 -7.91
CA LEU A 350 13.48 -9.88 -6.74
C LEU A 350 14.63 -10.85 -6.44
N ALA A 351 14.42 -12.15 -6.59
CA ALA A 351 15.47 -13.15 -6.47
C ALA A 351 16.58 -12.92 -7.49
N ASP A 352 16.24 -12.69 -8.76
CA ASP A 352 17.20 -12.36 -9.81
C ASP A 352 18.04 -11.13 -9.45
N ARG A 353 17.41 -10.10 -8.87
CA ARG A 353 18.08 -8.85 -8.52
C ARG A 353 19.04 -9.01 -7.35
N VAL A 354 18.64 -9.73 -6.30
CA VAL A 354 19.53 -10.06 -5.18
C VAL A 354 20.68 -10.95 -5.64
N ALA A 355 20.40 -11.97 -6.46
CA ALA A 355 21.45 -12.86 -6.98
C ALA A 355 22.44 -12.09 -7.87
N THR A 356 21.95 -11.23 -8.76
CA THR A 356 22.81 -10.39 -9.61
C THR A 356 23.69 -9.46 -8.77
N GLU A 357 23.12 -8.85 -7.73
CA GLU A 357 23.89 -7.99 -6.83
C GLU A 357 25.01 -8.77 -6.11
N TYR A 358 24.70 -9.94 -5.55
CA TYR A 358 25.73 -10.78 -4.92
C TYR A 358 26.76 -11.32 -5.92
N LEU A 359 26.37 -11.55 -7.18
CA LEU A 359 27.31 -11.87 -8.26
C LEU A 359 28.24 -10.71 -8.59
N GLU A 360 27.74 -9.48 -8.56
CA GLU A 360 28.56 -8.28 -8.75
C GLU A 360 29.55 -8.09 -7.59
N GLU A 361 29.18 -8.45 -6.35
CA GLU A 361 30.07 -8.44 -5.18
C GLU A 361 31.25 -9.42 -5.30
N LEU A 362 31.05 -10.57 -5.95
CA LEU A 362 32.09 -11.60 -6.15
C LEU A 362 33.24 -11.14 -7.08
N GLY A 363 33.04 -10.07 -7.85
CA GLY A 363 34.02 -9.55 -8.81
C GLY A 363 33.91 -10.18 -10.22
N PRO A 364 34.38 -9.49 -11.27
CA PRO A 364 34.17 -9.91 -12.66
C PRO A 364 34.88 -11.24 -13.01
N GLU A 365 35.97 -11.56 -12.32
CA GLU A 365 36.70 -12.83 -12.47
C GLU A 365 35.96 -14.06 -11.93
N ASN A 366 35.00 -13.89 -11.02
CA ASN A 366 34.33 -14.98 -10.30
C ASN A 366 32.85 -15.15 -10.71
N GLN A 367 32.45 -14.62 -11.88
CA GLN A 367 31.06 -14.69 -12.36
C GLN A 367 30.67 -16.03 -13.01
N ALA A 368 31.67 -16.86 -13.34
CA ALA A 368 31.42 -18.20 -13.88
C ALA A 368 31.05 -19.16 -12.74
N PRO A 369 30.00 -20.01 -12.90
CA PRO A 369 29.68 -21.04 -11.92
C PRO A 369 30.87 -21.99 -11.69
N LEU A 370 30.94 -22.53 -10.48
CA LEU A 370 31.93 -23.53 -10.08
C LEU A 370 31.80 -24.77 -11.00
N PRO A 371 32.89 -25.29 -11.59
CA PRO A 371 32.83 -26.45 -12.46
C PRO A 371 32.18 -27.65 -11.76
N GLY A 372 31.15 -28.24 -12.39
CA GLY A 372 30.42 -29.38 -11.84
C GLY A 372 29.14 -29.00 -11.09
N TYR A 373 28.92 -27.72 -10.79
CA TYR A 373 27.74 -27.21 -10.11
C TYR A 373 26.96 -26.23 -10.98
N ASP A 374 25.63 -26.28 -10.92
CA ASP A 374 24.78 -25.25 -11.52
C ASP A 374 24.43 -24.19 -10.47
N GLN A 375 24.57 -22.92 -10.84
CA GLN A 375 24.27 -21.77 -9.98
C GLN A 375 24.93 -21.78 -8.59
N VAL A 376 26.19 -22.22 -8.54
CA VAL A 376 27.08 -22.04 -7.40
C VAL A 376 28.29 -21.24 -7.84
N TRP A 377 28.66 -20.22 -7.08
CA TRP A 377 29.81 -19.36 -7.34
C TRP A 377 30.65 -19.20 -6.07
N THR A 378 31.95 -19.04 -6.26
CA THR A 378 32.91 -18.83 -5.18
C THR A 378 33.91 -17.77 -5.60
N ALA A 379 34.30 -16.93 -4.65
CA ALA A 379 35.39 -15.97 -4.80
C ALA A 379 36.33 -16.12 -3.60
N PRO A 380 37.46 -16.83 -3.77
CA PRO A 380 38.42 -17.02 -2.70
C PRO A 380 39.11 -15.69 -2.36
N GLU A 381 39.31 -15.43 -1.07
CA GLU A 381 39.92 -14.21 -0.52
C GLU A 381 39.32 -12.88 -1.04
N ALA A 382 38.03 -12.90 -1.43
CA ALA A 382 37.35 -11.76 -2.03
C ALA A 382 37.15 -10.57 -1.07
N LEU A 383 36.91 -10.87 0.21
CA LEU A 383 36.73 -9.86 1.25
C LEU A 383 38.05 -9.62 1.96
N ARG A 384 38.42 -8.35 2.13
CA ARG A 384 39.61 -7.91 2.88
C ARG A 384 39.20 -6.98 4.00
N TYR A 385 39.38 -7.43 5.23
CA TYR A 385 39.04 -6.65 6.40
C TYR A 385 40.21 -5.74 6.82
N ALA A 386 39.89 -4.68 7.58
CA ALA A 386 40.88 -3.69 8.01
C ALA A 386 41.97 -4.28 8.94
N ASN A 387 41.71 -5.43 9.56
CA ASN A 387 42.67 -6.17 10.38
C ASN A 387 43.65 -7.02 9.55
N GLY A 388 43.54 -7.04 8.22
CA GLY A 388 44.39 -7.81 7.31
C GLY A 388 43.88 -9.21 7.02
N ASN A 389 42.78 -9.65 7.64
CA ASN A 389 42.17 -10.95 7.36
C ASN A 389 41.45 -10.94 6.01
N THR A 390 41.47 -12.08 5.34
CA THR A 390 40.70 -12.36 4.13
C THR A 390 39.54 -13.31 4.44
N ALA A 391 38.52 -13.32 3.59
CA ALA A 391 37.45 -14.31 3.63
C ALA A 391 37.05 -14.75 2.23
N ASP A 392 36.65 -16.01 2.14
CA ASP A 392 36.04 -16.58 0.94
C ASP A 392 34.56 -16.23 0.93
N LEU A 393 34.04 -15.88 -0.24
CA LEU A 393 32.63 -15.60 -0.46
C LEU A 393 32.02 -16.68 -1.34
N TRP A 394 30.94 -17.30 -0.86
CA TRP A 394 30.17 -18.28 -1.60
C TRP A 394 28.76 -17.79 -1.86
N LEU A 395 28.27 -18.03 -3.07
CA LEU A 395 26.91 -17.75 -3.48
C LEU A 395 26.31 -19.00 -4.08
N LEU A 396 25.17 -19.43 -3.55
CA LEU A 396 24.39 -20.53 -4.08
C LEU A 396 23.00 -20.01 -4.42
N ARG A 397 22.46 -20.45 -5.56
CA ARG A 397 21.10 -20.14 -5.94
C ARG A 397 20.36 -21.40 -6.39
N GLN A 398 19.21 -21.64 -5.78
CA GLN A 398 18.28 -22.68 -6.19
C GLN A 398 16.90 -22.06 -6.41
N GLY A 399 16.62 -21.71 -7.66
CA GLY A 399 15.40 -20.99 -8.04
C GLY A 399 15.30 -19.64 -7.32
N ASN A 400 14.42 -19.60 -6.32
CA ASN A 400 14.11 -18.42 -5.51
C ASN A 400 14.76 -18.42 -4.12
N VAL A 401 15.53 -19.47 -3.83
CA VAL A 401 16.36 -19.56 -2.64
C VAL A 401 17.78 -19.10 -2.98
N ILE A 402 18.30 -18.16 -2.21
CA ILE A 402 19.64 -17.57 -2.40
C ILE A 402 20.40 -17.68 -1.10
N VAL A 403 21.55 -18.33 -1.11
CA VAL A 403 22.42 -18.48 0.04
C VAL A 403 23.72 -17.72 -0.22
N ARG A 404 24.07 -16.84 0.70
CA ARG A 404 25.36 -16.14 0.72
C ARG A 404 26.10 -16.57 1.98
N LEU A 405 27.31 -17.09 1.81
CA LEU A 405 28.18 -17.51 2.91
C LEU A 405 29.48 -16.71 2.85
N GLU A 406 29.86 -16.11 3.98
CA GLU A 406 31.19 -15.56 4.20
C GLU A 406 31.95 -16.49 5.14
N THR A 407 33.15 -16.92 4.78
CA THR A 407 33.86 -17.93 5.55
C THR A 407 35.37 -17.69 5.60
N THR A 408 36.03 -18.28 6.60
CA THR A 408 37.49 -18.35 6.66
C THR A 408 38.04 -19.06 5.39
N PRO A 409 39.13 -18.58 4.79
CA PRO A 409 39.66 -19.15 3.56
C PRO A 409 39.96 -20.65 3.66
N GLY A 410 39.46 -21.42 2.69
CA GLY A 410 39.65 -22.87 2.63
C GLY A 410 38.89 -23.69 3.67
N LEU A 411 37.92 -23.09 4.38
CA LEU A 411 37.11 -23.79 5.39
C LEU A 411 36.02 -24.69 4.78
N LEU A 412 35.42 -24.28 3.66
CA LEU A 412 34.38 -25.05 2.97
C LEU A 412 34.99 -25.83 1.80
N GLU A 413 34.76 -27.13 1.75
CA GLU A 413 35.16 -28.01 0.65
C GLU A 413 33.96 -28.41 -0.22
N GLU A 414 34.22 -29.02 -1.39
CA GLU A 414 33.17 -29.47 -2.32
C GLU A 414 32.18 -30.46 -1.67
N GLN A 415 32.61 -31.26 -0.68
CA GLN A 415 31.72 -32.21 0.01
C GLN A 415 30.69 -31.51 0.91
N ASP A 416 31.02 -30.34 1.47
CA ASP A 416 30.10 -29.54 2.27
C ASP A 416 29.01 -28.91 1.39
N LEU A 417 29.34 -28.63 0.13
CA LEU A 417 28.42 -28.05 -0.85
C LEU A 417 27.29 -29.02 -1.20
N ASP A 418 27.58 -30.31 -1.41
CA ASP A 418 26.57 -31.33 -1.67
C ASP A 418 25.59 -31.49 -0.50
N ASN A 419 26.08 -31.40 0.73
CA ASN A 419 25.25 -31.42 1.93
C ASN A 419 24.34 -30.20 2.02
N ILE A 420 24.86 -29.00 1.74
CA ILE A 420 24.06 -27.76 1.71
C ILE A 420 22.97 -27.85 0.64
N LEU A 421 23.32 -28.27 -0.59
CA LEU A 421 22.35 -28.41 -1.68
C LEU A 421 21.27 -29.44 -1.36
N THR A 422 21.63 -30.56 -0.72
CA THR A 422 20.66 -31.56 -0.27
C THR A 422 19.70 -31.00 0.78
N GLN A 423 20.19 -30.18 1.71
CA GLN A 423 19.33 -29.53 2.71
C GLN A 423 18.40 -28.48 2.10
N LEU A 424 18.83 -27.81 1.02
CA LEU A 424 17.99 -26.89 0.25
C LEU A 424 16.88 -27.64 -0.52
N GLU A 425 17.18 -28.84 -1.03
CA GLU A 425 16.21 -29.71 -1.71
C GLU A 425 15.21 -30.38 -0.76
N GLY A 426 15.66 -30.79 0.43
CA GLY A 426 14.83 -31.46 1.44
C GLY A 426 13.85 -30.55 2.19
N GLY A 427 13.95 -29.23 1.98
CA GLY A 427 13.09 -28.20 2.59
C GLY A 427 12.00 -27.65 1.67
N ALA A 428 11.76 -28.26 0.51
CA ALA A 428 10.78 -27.83 -0.50
C ALA A 428 9.39 -28.49 -0.37
#